data_AF-A0AAD9J0G2-F1
#
_entry.id   AF-A0AAD9J0G2-F1
#
_cell.length_a   1.000
_cell.length_b   1.000
_cell.length_c   1.000
_cell.angle_alpha   90.00
_cell.angle_beta   90.00
_cell.angle_gamma   90.00
#
_symmetry.space_group_name_H-M   'P 1'
#
loop_
_entity.id
_entity.type
_entity.pdbx_description
1 polymer ?
#
loop_
_entity_poly.entity_id
_entity_poly.type
_entity_poly.pdbx_seq_one_letter_code
_entity_poly.pdbx_strand_id
1 'polypeptide(L)'
;MQVYPSKDTVRESLEGYPAGGSLPYSINVAKKQPYLHEFWHHWRSEVRGRTHACPHIKTYTKISPDCRHLAWFLVTSANLSKAAWGALEKNSSQLMIRSYEIGVLFLPKFFSNADTFRPITAVVTNPDSEEIAFPVPFDLPLQKYSEKERPWVWDIPYVDKPDRNGLKWCPPLK
;
A
#
# COMPACT_ATOMS: atom_id res chain seq x y z
N MET A 1 3.58 -5.41 8.19
CA MET A 1 3.66 -5.62 6.73
C MET A 1 3.34 -4.29 6.06
N GLN A 2 4.04 -3.92 5.00
CA GLN A 2 3.81 -2.69 4.25
C GLN A 2 3.77 -3.00 2.76
N VAL A 3 2.67 -2.63 2.08
CA VAL A 3 2.54 -2.79 0.63
C VAL A 3 3.01 -1.52 -0.06
N TYR A 4 3.94 -1.64 -0.99
CA TYR A 4 4.39 -0.55 -1.84
C TYR A 4 4.91 -1.10 -3.18
N PRO A 5 4.74 -0.41 -4.31
CA PRO A 5 5.21 -0.89 -5.60
C PRO A 5 6.73 -1.04 -5.67
N SER A 6 7.20 -2.17 -6.21
CA SER A 6 8.62 -2.36 -6.51
C SER A 6 8.98 -1.66 -7.83
N LYS A 7 10.27 -1.56 -8.15
CA LYS A 7 10.73 -1.13 -9.48
C LYS A 7 10.00 -1.90 -10.60
N ASP A 8 9.93 -3.22 -10.47
CA ASP A 8 9.33 -4.07 -11.50
C ASP A 8 7.81 -3.94 -11.54
N THR A 9 7.14 -3.78 -10.39
CA THR A 9 5.69 -3.47 -10.35
C THR A 9 5.37 -2.21 -11.14
N VAL A 10 6.15 -1.13 -10.99
CA VAL A 10 5.94 0.11 -11.74
C VAL A 10 6.27 -0.09 -13.23
N ARG A 11 7.41 -0.72 -13.54
CA ARG A 11 7.83 -1.02 -14.92
C ARG A 11 6.79 -1.81 -15.72
N GLU A 12 6.13 -2.77 -15.07
CA GLU A 12 5.12 -3.66 -15.67
C GLU A 12 3.68 -3.14 -15.51
N SER A 13 3.50 -1.96 -14.92
CA SER A 13 2.19 -1.34 -14.79
C SER A 13 1.62 -0.94 -16.17
N LEU A 14 0.32 -0.67 -16.23
CA LEU A 14 -0.36 -0.19 -17.43
C LEU A 14 0.25 1.13 -17.95
N GLU A 15 0.63 2.02 -17.04
CA GLU A 15 1.23 3.31 -17.38
C GLU A 15 2.75 3.22 -17.60
N GLY A 16 3.38 2.11 -17.21
CA GLY A 16 4.83 1.95 -17.21
C GLY A 16 5.51 2.83 -16.15
N TYR A 17 6.73 3.28 -16.43
CA TYR A 17 7.47 4.16 -15.53
C TYR A 17 6.74 5.46 -15.13
N PRO A 18 5.95 6.12 -16.01
CA PRO A 18 5.13 7.27 -15.66
C PRO A 18 4.25 7.11 -14.41
N ALA A 19 3.71 5.91 -14.10
CA ALA A 19 2.96 5.67 -12.85
C ALA A 19 3.79 6.01 -11.60
N GLY A 20 5.11 5.84 -11.70
CA GLY A 20 6.06 6.17 -10.65
C GLY A 20 6.11 7.65 -10.28
N GLY A 21 5.66 8.55 -11.15
CA GLY A 21 5.52 9.98 -10.85
C GLY A 21 4.52 10.25 -9.72
N SER A 22 3.52 9.37 -9.54
CA SER A 22 2.53 9.45 -8.46
C SER A 22 2.92 8.64 -7.21
N LEU A 23 4.16 8.14 -7.16
CA LEU A 23 4.70 7.35 -6.05
C LEU A 23 5.94 8.06 -5.46
N PRO A 24 5.78 9.19 -4.76
CA PRO A 24 6.88 10.10 -4.42
C PRO A 24 7.72 9.63 -3.22
N TYR A 25 8.47 8.54 -3.39
CA TYR A 25 9.49 8.10 -2.43
C TYR A 25 10.89 8.43 -2.95
N SER A 26 11.56 9.42 -2.34
CA SER A 26 12.85 9.92 -2.84
C SER A 26 14.04 9.12 -2.32
N ILE A 27 15.13 9.11 -3.10
CA ILE A 27 16.38 8.43 -2.76
C ILE A 27 16.99 8.96 -1.46
N ASN A 28 16.87 10.26 -1.21
CA ASN A 28 17.39 10.90 -0.02
C ASN A 28 16.65 10.48 1.25
N VAL A 29 15.36 10.13 1.15
CA VAL A 29 14.62 9.53 2.26
C VAL A 29 14.97 8.04 2.35
N ALA A 30 14.96 7.31 1.23
CA ALA A 30 15.22 5.88 1.21
C ALA A 30 16.57 5.48 1.82
N LYS A 31 17.64 6.24 1.52
CA LYS A 31 18.98 6.01 2.09
C LYS A 31 19.04 6.10 3.62
N LYS A 32 18.12 6.82 4.25
CA LYS A 32 18.07 7.02 5.72
C LYS A 32 17.31 5.90 6.45
N GLN A 33 16.62 5.03 5.72
CA GLN A 33 15.74 4.01 6.31
C GLN A 33 15.85 2.66 5.59
N PRO A 34 17.07 2.10 5.43
CA PRO A 34 17.27 0.81 4.75
C PRO A 34 16.52 -0.34 5.45
N TYR A 35 16.30 -0.24 6.77
CA TYR A 35 15.56 -1.21 7.57
C TYR A 35 14.11 -1.43 7.10
N LEU A 36 13.50 -0.47 6.38
CA LEU A 36 12.15 -0.65 5.84
C LEU A 36 12.08 -1.78 4.80
N HIS A 37 13.22 -2.20 4.23
CA HIS A 37 13.26 -3.29 3.27
C HIS A 37 12.64 -4.58 3.81
N GLU A 38 12.79 -4.84 5.11
CA GLU A 38 12.25 -6.04 5.76
C GLU A 38 10.71 -6.07 5.82
N PHE A 39 10.06 -4.92 5.63
CA PHE A 39 8.62 -4.77 5.76
C PHE A 39 7.89 -4.70 4.41
N TRP A 40 8.61 -4.53 3.29
CA TRP A 40 7.99 -4.35 1.97
C TRP A 40 7.37 -5.64 1.42
N HIS A 41 6.18 -5.47 0.87
CA HIS A 41 5.38 -6.48 0.18
C HIS A 41 4.90 -5.91 -1.15
N HIS A 42 4.74 -6.79 -2.13
CA HIS A 42 4.29 -6.43 -3.47
C HIS A 42 2.87 -5.87 -3.47
N TRP A 43 2.63 -4.90 -4.34
CA TRP A 43 1.29 -4.61 -4.79
C TRP A 43 0.81 -5.76 -5.69
N ARG A 44 -0.30 -6.38 -5.31
CA ARG A 44 -0.97 -7.42 -6.09
C ARG A 44 -2.48 -7.32 -5.86
N SER A 45 -3.25 -7.40 -6.92
CA SER A 45 -4.70 -7.22 -6.90
C SER A 45 -5.33 -8.01 -8.06
N GLU A 46 -4.99 -9.29 -8.17
CA GLU A 46 -5.49 -10.17 -9.24
C GLU A 46 -7.00 -10.35 -9.13
N VAL A 47 -7.50 -10.54 -7.90
CA VAL A 47 -8.93 -10.76 -7.64
C VAL A 47 -9.77 -9.57 -8.10
N ARG A 48 -9.18 -8.37 -8.17
CA ARG A 48 -9.82 -7.13 -8.63
C ARG A 48 -9.37 -6.69 -10.03
N GLY A 49 -8.53 -7.47 -10.71
CA GLY A 49 -7.97 -7.15 -12.03
C GLY A 49 -7.10 -5.89 -12.04
N ARG A 50 -6.44 -5.55 -10.92
CA ARG A 50 -5.71 -4.28 -10.74
C ARG A 50 -4.22 -4.45 -10.42
N THR A 51 -3.64 -5.64 -10.54
CA THR A 51 -2.20 -5.84 -10.30
C THR A 51 -1.32 -4.89 -11.14
N HIS A 52 -1.70 -4.63 -12.39
CA HIS A 52 -0.97 -3.71 -13.27
C HIS A 52 -1.39 -2.24 -13.12
N ALA A 53 -2.34 -1.91 -12.24
CA ALA A 53 -2.71 -0.52 -11.95
C ALA A 53 -2.00 -0.08 -10.66
N CYS A 54 -1.04 0.84 -10.75
CA CYS A 54 -0.29 1.28 -9.59
C CYS A 54 -1.21 1.91 -8.52
N PRO A 55 -1.04 1.58 -7.23
CA PRO A 55 -1.91 2.08 -6.18
C PRO A 55 -1.59 3.53 -5.85
N HIS A 56 -2.57 4.41 -6.05
CA HIS A 56 -2.61 5.72 -5.39
C HIS A 56 -3.57 5.73 -4.18
N ILE A 57 -4.26 4.62 -3.91
CA ILE A 57 -5.08 4.41 -2.70
C ILE A 57 -4.17 4.18 -1.48
N LYS A 58 -4.59 4.65 -0.30
CA LYS A 58 -3.91 4.38 0.97
C LYS A 58 -4.88 3.69 1.91
N THR A 59 -4.48 2.52 2.39
CA THR A 59 -5.32 1.66 3.23
C THR A 59 -4.53 1.15 4.41
N TYR A 60 -5.19 1.08 5.56
CA TYR A 60 -4.64 0.51 6.78
C TYR A 60 -5.65 -0.50 7.30
N THR A 61 -5.19 -1.64 7.81
CA THR A 61 -6.06 -2.68 8.35
C THR A 61 -5.28 -3.57 9.31
N LYS A 62 -5.98 -4.35 10.12
CA LYS A 62 -5.41 -5.41 10.96
C LYS A 62 -5.95 -6.76 10.49
N ILE A 63 -5.08 -7.55 9.89
CA ILE A 63 -5.37 -8.87 9.31
C ILE A 63 -5.03 -9.96 10.34
N SER A 64 -5.86 -11.00 10.46
CA SER A 64 -5.57 -12.18 11.29
C SER A 64 -4.37 -12.98 10.75
N PRO A 65 -3.66 -13.79 11.57
CA PRO A 65 -2.49 -14.55 11.13
C PRO A 65 -2.76 -15.48 9.93
N ASP A 66 -3.97 -16.03 9.83
CA ASP A 66 -4.43 -16.90 8.74
C ASP A 66 -4.99 -16.13 7.52
N CYS A 67 -4.99 -14.79 7.59
CA CYS A 67 -5.53 -13.89 6.57
C CYS A 67 -7.04 -14.04 6.27
N ARG A 68 -7.82 -14.67 7.17
CA ARG A 68 -9.25 -14.90 6.97
C ARG A 68 -10.16 -13.83 7.60
N HIS A 69 -9.60 -12.96 8.44
CA HIS A 69 -10.37 -11.95 9.15
C HIS A 69 -9.65 -10.59 9.19
N LEU A 70 -10.43 -9.51 9.19
CA LEU A 70 -9.98 -8.14 9.41
C LEU A 70 -10.66 -7.59 10.66
N ALA A 71 -9.90 -7.08 11.62
CA ALA A 71 -10.49 -6.43 12.80
C ALA A 71 -11.12 -5.07 12.47
N TRP A 72 -10.56 -4.37 11.47
CA TRP A 72 -11.00 -3.05 11.01
C TRP A 72 -10.37 -2.72 9.66
N PHE A 73 -10.93 -1.75 8.94
CA PHE A 73 -10.35 -1.27 7.69
C PHE A 73 -10.44 0.26 7.61
N LEU A 74 -9.38 0.92 7.19
CA LEU A 74 -9.31 2.36 6.99
C LEU A 74 -8.89 2.63 5.54
N VAL A 75 -9.64 3.48 4.85
CA VAL A 75 -9.23 4.12 3.60
C VAL A 75 -9.02 5.61 3.86
N THR A 76 -7.91 6.18 3.40
CA THR A 76 -7.51 7.55 3.76
C THR A 76 -6.66 8.20 2.65
N SER A 77 -6.48 9.52 2.73
CA SER A 77 -5.48 10.25 1.94
C SER A 77 -4.06 10.11 2.52
N ALA A 78 -3.95 9.79 3.81
CA ALA A 78 -2.68 9.75 4.55
C ALA A 78 -1.72 8.66 4.03
N ASN A 79 -0.57 9.08 3.50
CA ASN A 79 0.56 8.19 3.26
C ASN A 79 1.26 7.81 4.59
N LEU A 80 2.19 6.85 4.55
CA LEU A 80 3.05 6.56 5.70
C LEU A 80 4.08 7.67 5.91
N SER A 81 3.68 8.73 6.61
CA SER A 81 4.55 9.84 6.97
C SER A 81 4.17 10.45 8.32
N LYS A 82 5.17 11.02 9.01
CA LYS A 82 4.94 11.80 10.24
C LYS A 82 4.13 13.07 9.98
N ALA A 83 4.21 13.63 8.76
CA ALA A 83 3.45 14.81 8.38
C ALA A 83 1.93 14.54 8.39
N ALA A 84 1.53 13.36 7.89
CA ALA A 84 0.15 12.91 7.80
C ALA A 84 -0.40 12.36 9.13
N TRP A 85 0.38 11.53 9.82
CA TRP A 85 -0.07 10.82 11.04
C TRP A 85 0.26 11.53 12.35
N GLY A 86 1.12 12.54 12.28
CA GLY A 86 1.64 13.25 13.42
C GLY A 86 2.88 12.60 14.06
N ALA A 87 3.58 13.39 14.85
CA ALA A 87 4.69 12.95 15.68
C ALA A 87 4.60 13.59 17.07
N LEU A 88 4.96 12.83 18.11
CA LEU A 88 5.02 13.33 19.47
C LEU A 88 6.22 14.28 19.64
N GLU A 89 5.98 15.43 20.25
CA GLU A 89 6.95 16.48 20.57
C GLU A 89 6.79 16.93 22.03
N LYS A 90 7.69 17.82 22.50
CA LYS A 90 7.65 18.42 23.85
C LYS A 90 7.48 17.36 24.95
N ASN A 91 8.39 16.38 24.99
CA ASN A 91 8.33 15.25 25.93
C ASN A 91 6.98 14.51 25.90
N SER A 92 6.48 14.24 24.69
CA SER A 92 5.22 13.51 24.43
C SER A 92 3.94 14.21 24.90
N SER A 93 4.00 15.51 25.22
CA SER A 93 2.81 16.30 25.60
C SER A 93 2.09 16.92 24.40
N GLN A 94 2.69 16.90 23.20
CA GLN A 94 2.13 17.49 22.00
C GLN A 94 2.18 16.50 20.83
N LEU A 95 1.05 16.31 20.13
CA LEU A 95 1.00 15.62 18.83
C LEU A 95 1.03 16.67 17.71
N MET A 96 2.11 16.71 16.93
CA MET A 96 2.32 17.68 15.86
C MET A 96 1.99 17.07 14.49
N ILE A 97 1.02 17.65 13.78
CA ILE A 97 0.56 17.24 12.43
C ILE A 97 0.85 18.36 11.44
N ARG A 98 1.35 18.03 10.25
CA ARG A 98 1.80 19.02 9.23
C ARG A 98 0.90 19.10 8.00
N SER A 99 -0.03 18.15 7.84
CA SER A 99 -0.83 18.00 6.64
C SER A 99 -2.30 17.81 7.00
N TYR A 100 -3.18 18.28 6.12
CA TYR A 100 -4.61 17.96 6.18
C TYR A 100 -4.83 16.61 5.53
N GLU A 101 -5.44 15.69 6.26
CA GLU A 101 -5.73 14.33 5.80
C GLU A 101 -7.14 13.93 6.21
N ILE A 102 -7.79 13.07 5.44
CA ILE A 102 -9.12 12.55 5.75
C ILE A 102 -9.24 11.09 5.35
N GLY A 103 -10.01 10.33 6.12
CA GLY A 103 -10.30 8.93 5.84
C GLY A 103 -11.56 8.45 6.53
N VAL A 104 -12.00 7.25 6.15
CA VAL A 104 -13.17 6.57 6.71
C VAL A 104 -12.75 5.24 7.32
N LEU A 105 -13.05 5.08 8.61
CA LEU A 105 -12.79 3.86 9.37
C LEU A 105 -14.04 2.97 9.39
N PHE A 106 -13.89 1.74 8.93
CA PHE A 106 -14.89 0.69 9.00
C PHE A 106 -14.60 -0.20 10.21
N LEU A 107 -15.57 -0.30 11.13
CA LEU A 107 -15.54 -1.21 12.27
C LEU A 107 -16.71 -2.20 12.16
N PRO A 108 -16.48 -3.52 12.33
CA PRO A 108 -17.51 -4.56 12.18
C PRO A 108 -18.79 -4.30 12.97
N LYS A 109 -18.64 -3.82 14.22
CA LYS A 109 -19.75 -3.48 15.14
C LYS A 109 -20.77 -2.46 14.61
N PHE A 110 -20.44 -1.70 13.57
CA PHE A 110 -21.36 -0.73 12.95
C PHE A 110 -22.21 -1.34 11.83
N PHE A 111 -21.98 -2.61 11.48
CA PHE A 111 -22.64 -3.28 10.36
C PHE A 111 -23.27 -4.63 10.77
N SER A 112 -22.81 -5.27 11.85
CA SER A 112 -23.43 -6.45 12.46
C SER A 112 -22.93 -6.64 13.90
N ASN A 113 -23.37 -7.70 14.58
CA ASN A 113 -22.85 -8.13 15.88
C ASN A 113 -21.50 -8.88 15.79
N ALA A 114 -20.89 -8.97 14.61
CA ALA A 114 -19.59 -9.61 14.43
C ALA A 114 -18.43 -8.73 14.91
N ASP A 115 -17.35 -9.39 15.35
CA ASP A 115 -16.11 -8.74 15.79
C ASP A 115 -15.10 -8.50 14.65
N THR A 116 -15.31 -9.14 13.49
CA THR A 116 -14.40 -9.07 12.35
C THR A 116 -15.15 -8.99 11.03
N PHE A 117 -14.46 -8.50 10.00
CA PHE A 117 -14.87 -8.66 8.62
C PHE A 117 -14.16 -9.88 8.00
N ARG A 118 -14.84 -10.58 7.08
CA ARG A 118 -14.20 -11.57 6.19
C ARG A 118 -13.70 -10.87 4.91
N PRO A 119 -12.40 -10.88 4.58
CA PRO A 119 -11.93 -10.30 3.33
C PRO A 119 -12.45 -11.12 2.15
N ILE A 120 -12.95 -10.43 1.12
CA ILE A 120 -13.35 -11.08 -0.13
C ILE A 120 -12.09 -11.36 -0.95
N THR A 121 -11.55 -12.58 -0.80
CA THR A 121 -10.36 -13.07 -1.51
C THR A 121 -10.70 -13.98 -2.71
N ALA A 122 -11.96 -14.41 -2.84
CA ALA A 122 -12.51 -15.10 -4.01
C ALA A 122 -14.04 -14.91 -4.06
N VAL A 123 -14.65 -15.14 -5.23
CA VAL A 123 -16.07 -14.84 -5.56
C VAL A 123 -17.09 -15.68 -4.78
N VAL A 124 -16.68 -16.55 -3.86
CA VAL A 124 -17.62 -17.39 -3.11
C VAL A 124 -18.16 -16.64 -1.89
N THR A 125 -19.34 -16.05 -2.05
CA THR A 125 -20.21 -15.71 -0.92
C THR A 125 -21.05 -16.94 -0.59
N ASN A 126 -20.82 -17.53 0.59
CA ASN A 126 -21.86 -18.39 1.17
C ASN A 126 -22.95 -17.44 1.71
N PRO A 127 -24.16 -17.42 1.14
CA PRO A 127 -25.19 -16.46 1.52
C PRO A 127 -25.66 -16.62 2.97
N ASP A 128 -25.39 -17.76 3.60
CA ASP A 128 -25.83 -18.09 4.96
C ASP A 128 -24.83 -17.70 6.06
N SER A 129 -23.69 -17.06 5.74
CA SER A 129 -22.74 -16.64 6.78
C SER A 129 -23.15 -15.29 7.38
N GLU A 130 -23.33 -15.22 8.70
CA GLU A 130 -23.45 -13.96 9.45
C GLU A 130 -22.19 -13.07 9.38
N GLU A 131 -21.09 -13.59 8.80
CA GLU A 131 -19.86 -12.84 8.59
C GLU A 131 -20.01 -11.76 7.52
N ILE A 132 -19.69 -10.52 7.89
CA ILE A 132 -19.68 -9.41 6.96
C ILE A 132 -18.48 -9.51 6.03
N ALA A 133 -18.76 -9.69 4.74
CA ALA A 133 -17.74 -9.66 3.71
C ALA A 133 -17.22 -8.23 3.47
N PHE A 134 -15.90 -8.04 3.41
CA PHE A 134 -15.27 -6.74 3.15
C PHE A 134 -14.39 -6.77 1.88
N PRO A 135 -14.59 -5.83 0.93
CA PRO A 135 -13.89 -5.84 -0.35
C PRO A 135 -12.50 -5.22 -0.24
N VAL A 136 -11.51 -5.98 0.24
CA VAL A 136 -10.11 -5.52 0.24
C VAL A 136 -9.62 -5.29 -1.20
N PRO A 137 -8.86 -4.20 -1.47
CA PRO A 137 -8.42 -3.84 -2.81
C PRO A 137 -7.12 -4.54 -3.26
N PHE A 138 -6.53 -5.38 -2.41
CA PHE A 138 -5.29 -6.13 -2.66
C PHE A 138 -5.49 -7.60 -2.26
N ASP A 139 -4.65 -8.47 -2.80
CA ASP A 139 -4.72 -9.90 -2.54
C ASP A 139 -4.10 -10.26 -1.18
N LEU A 140 -4.60 -11.33 -0.55
CA LEU A 140 -4.07 -11.92 0.67
C LEU A 140 -3.76 -13.42 0.44
N PRO A 141 -2.71 -13.98 1.05
CA PRO A 141 -1.70 -13.31 1.90
C PRO A 141 -0.79 -12.37 1.09
N LEU A 142 -0.22 -11.37 1.76
CA LEU A 142 0.71 -10.44 1.12
C LEU A 142 2.01 -11.17 0.72
N GLN A 143 2.53 -10.86 -0.48
CA GLN A 143 3.80 -11.40 -0.94
C GLN A 143 4.95 -10.48 -0.54
N LYS A 144 5.86 -10.95 0.33
CA LYS A 144 7.05 -10.20 0.72
C LYS A 144 8.00 -10.00 -0.46
N TYR A 145 8.70 -8.87 -0.48
CA TYR A 145 9.82 -8.67 -1.40
C TYR A 145 10.91 -9.73 -1.18
N SER A 146 11.59 -10.12 -2.25
CA SER A 146 12.87 -10.79 -2.19
C SER A 146 14.01 -9.82 -1.85
N GLU A 147 15.15 -10.38 -1.43
CA GLU A 147 16.35 -9.60 -1.07
C GLU A 147 16.93 -8.77 -2.23
N LYS A 148 16.61 -9.13 -3.49
CA LYS A 148 17.10 -8.45 -4.69
C LYS A 148 16.18 -7.32 -5.14
N GLU A 149 14.92 -7.36 -4.72
CA GLU A 149 13.92 -6.37 -5.12
C GLU A 149 14.10 -5.07 -4.37
N ARG A 150 13.73 -3.98 -5.03
CA ARG A 150 13.85 -2.64 -4.48
C ARG A 150 12.53 -1.90 -4.64
N PRO A 151 12.14 -1.08 -3.65
CA PRO A 151 10.97 -0.23 -3.78
C PRO A 151 11.17 0.73 -4.95
N TRP A 152 10.08 1.18 -5.55
CA TRP A 152 10.14 2.30 -6.48
C TRP A 152 10.73 3.54 -5.77
N VAL A 153 11.68 4.20 -6.42
CA VAL A 153 12.26 5.47 -6.01
C VAL A 153 12.18 6.41 -7.20
N TRP A 154 11.41 7.50 -7.09
CA TRP A 154 11.00 8.27 -8.27
C TRP A 154 12.10 9.18 -8.83
N ASP A 155 13.12 9.53 -8.05
CA ASP A 155 14.14 10.52 -8.41
C ASP A 155 15.51 9.89 -8.73
N ILE A 156 15.54 8.62 -9.16
CA ILE A 156 16.71 7.95 -9.73
C ILE A 156 16.40 7.36 -11.10
N PRO A 157 17.38 7.19 -12.01
CA PRO A 157 17.14 6.62 -13.32
C PRO A 157 16.90 5.10 -13.29
N TYR A 158 16.00 4.62 -14.14
CA TYR A 158 15.82 3.20 -14.49
C TYR A 158 15.99 3.02 -16.00
N VAL A 159 17.17 2.54 -16.37
CA VAL A 159 17.61 2.46 -17.78
C VAL A 159 18.02 1.04 -18.21
N ASP A 160 18.00 0.09 -17.26
CA ASP A 160 18.40 -1.30 -17.46
C ASP A 160 17.39 -2.10 -18.29
N LYS A 161 16.10 -1.79 -18.16
CA LYS A 161 15.01 -2.41 -18.92
C LYS A 161 14.01 -1.34 -19.35
N PRO A 162 13.39 -1.47 -20.53
CA PRO A 162 12.23 -0.65 -20.87
C PRO A 162 11.00 -1.05 -20.03
N ASP A 163 10.09 -0.12 -19.84
CA ASP A 163 8.75 -0.40 -19.32
C ASP A 163 7.84 -1.05 -20.38
N ARG A 164 6.59 -1.30 -19.99
CA ARG A 164 5.54 -1.85 -20.88
C ARG A 164 5.33 -1.05 -22.17
N ASN A 165 5.68 0.23 -22.17
CA ASN A 165 5.50 1.13 -23.30
C ASN A 165 6.81 1.37 -24.08
N GLY A 166 7.88 0.61 -23.78
CA GLY A 166 9.18 0.74 -24.44
C GLY A 166 10.04 1.90 -23.92
N LEU A 167 9.63 2.56 -22.84
CA LEU A 167 10.29 3.76 -22.32
C LEU A 167 11.24 3.45 -21.17
N LYS A 168 12.21 4.35 -20.96
CA LYS A 168 13.08 4.36 -19.77
C LYS A 168 12.65 5.48 -18.84
N TRP A 169 13.00 5.37 -17.55
CA TRP A 169 12.80 6.45 -16.59
C TRP A 169 14.09 7.23 -16.37
N CYS A 170 14.10 8.49 -16.75
CA CYS A 170 15.22 9.40 -16.56
C CYS A 170 14.68 10.70 -15.94
N PRO A 171 14.52 10.77 -14.61
CA PRO A 171 14.02 11.97 -13.97
C PRO A 171 15.03 13.13 -14.16
N PRO A 172 14.58 14.38 -14.23
CA PRO A 172 15.49 15.53 -14.34
C PRO A 172 16.52 15.52 -13.21
N LEU A 173 17.78 15.84 -13.54
CA LEU A 173 18.80 16.09 -12.53
C LEU A 173 18.38 17.32 -11.70
N LYS A 174 18.36 17.16 -10.38
CA LYS A 174 18.16 18.26 -9.44
C LYS A 174 19.50 18.82 -8.98
#